data_AF-A0A1G3FNL8-F1
#
_entry.id   AF-A0A1G3FNL8-F1
#
_cell.length_a   1.000
_cell.length_b   1.000
_cell.length_c   1.000
_cell.angle_alpha   90.00
_cell.angle_beta   90.00
_cell.angle_gamma   90.00
#
_symmetry.space_group_name_H-M   'P 1'
#
loop_
_entity.id
_entity.type
_entity.pdbx_description
1 polymer ?
#
loop_
_entity_poly.entity_id
_entity_poly.type
_entity_poly.pdbx_seq_one_letter_code
_entity_poly.pdbx_strand_id
1 'polypeptide(L)'
;MSDNSPRKAVVLVSGGMDSAVTIALAREQGYQVHALSVAYGQRHNSELAASDRVARMLGAIEHKTVGIDLRSIGGSALTADIDVPLDTVDSNDIPVTYVPARNTIMLSIALGWAEVLGSSDIWCGVNAVDYSGYPDCRPAFIEAFETLANVATKAGVEGAGIRIHAPL
;
A
#
# COMPACT_ATOMS: atom_id res chain seq x y z
N MET A 1 28.64 15.84 11.29
CA MET A 1 27.30 16.23 11.78
C MET A 1 26.36 15.19 11.22
N SER A 2 25.90 14.24 12.04
CA SER A 2 24.87 13.31 11.61
C SER A 2 23.60 14.12 11.36
N ASP A 3 23.09 14.06 10.13
CA ASP A 3 21.80 14.64 9.79
C ASP A 3 20.74 14.02 10.69
N ASN A 4 20.29 14.77 11.69
CA ASN A 4 19.31 14.34 12.69
C ASN A 4 17.88 14.61 12.20
N SER A 5 17.70 14.77 10.89
CA SER A 5 16.40 14.93 10.28
C SER A 5 15.57 13.67 10.51
N PRO A 6 14.33 13.81 11.00
CA PRO A 6 13.49 12.67 11.28
C PRO A 6 13.20 11.88 10.00
N ARG A 7 13.35 10.56 10.06
CA ARG A 7 13.11 9.67 8.91
C ARG A 7 11.64 9.67 8.55
N LYS A 8 11.29 10.05 7.33
CA LYS A 8 9.92 10.02 6.84
C LYS A 8 9.61 8.66 6.23
N ALA A 9 8.41 8.15 6.45
CA ALA A 9 7.92 6.95 5.80
C ALA A 9 6.54 7.20 5.18
N VAL A 10 6.34 6.77 3.93
CA VAL A 10 5.01 6.69 3.34
C VAL A 10 4.41 5.34 3.71
N VAL A 11 3.25 5.33 4.37
CA VAL A 11 2.56 4.09 4.78
C VAL A 11 1.25 3.96 4.03
N LEU A 12 1.04 2.86 3.32
CA LEU A 12 -0.26 2.56 2.68
C LEU A 12 -1.30 2.17 3.73
N VAL A 13 -2.46 2.84 3.72
CA VAL A 13 -3.53 2.70 4.71
C VAL A 13 -4.86 2.35 4.07
N SER A 14 -5.46 1.24 4.49
CA SER A 14 -6.78 0.77 4.06
C SER A 14 -7.86 0.92 5.14
N GLY A 15 -7.46 1.23 6.38
CA GLY A 15 -8.36 1.31 7.54
C GLY A 15 -8.62 -0.04 8.20
N GLY A 16 -8.05 -1.12 7.65
CA GLY A 16 -8.03 -2.44 8.28
C GLY A 16 -6.92 -2.59 9.32
N MET A 17 -6.98 -3.70 10.06
CA MET A 17 -6.06 -4.05 11.14
C MET A 17 -4.60 -4.06 10.68
N ASP A 18 -4.30 -4.70 9.55
CA ASP A 18 -2.93 -4.82 9.03
C ASP A 18 -2.29 -3.46 8.83
N SER A 19 -2.99 -2.53 8.15
CA SER A 19 -2.49 -1.17 7.97
C SER A 19 -2.32 -0.39 9.27
N ALA A 20 -3.16 -0.65 10.29
CA ALA A 20 -3.01 -0.05 11.61
C ALA A 20 -1.74 -0.55 12.31
N VAL A 21 -1.48 -1.87 12.25
CA VAL A 21 -0.24 -2.47 12.79
C VAL A 21 0.98 -1.94 12.03
N THR A 22 0.91 -1.82 10.70
CA THR A 22 2.01 -1.24 9.89
C THR A 22 2.35 0.18 10.33
N ILE A 23 1.37 1.05 10.57
CA ILE A 23 1.63 2.41 11.10
C ILE A 23 2.30 2.33 12.47
N ALA A 24 1.79 1.48 13.37
CA ALA A 24 2.33 1.34 14.71
C ALA A 24 3.80 0.89 14.68
N LEU A 25 4.15 -0.10 13.87
CA LEU A 25 5.51 -0.60 13.69
C LEU A 25 6.45 0.47 13.09
N ALA A 26 6.01 1.19 12.06
CA ALA A 26 6.80 2.28 11.49
C ALA A 26 7.08 3.37 12.54
N ARG A 27 6.08 3.75 13.35
CA ARG A 27 6.26 4.74 14.41
C ARG A 27 7.15 4.24 15.54
N GLU A 28 7.02 2.98 15.95
CA GLU A 28 7.89 2.35 16.94
C GLU A 28 9.36 2.39 16.50
N GLN A 29 9.61 2.24 15.19
CA GLN A 29 10.94 2.39 14.60
C GLN A 29 11.40 3.84 14.41
N GLY A 30 10.63 4.82 14.90
CA GLY A 30 11.00 6.23 14.89
C GLY A 30 10.73 6.97 13.57
N TYR A 31 9.91 6.41 12.67
CA TYR A 31 9.53 7.11 11.45
C TYR A 31 8.43 8.16 11.69
N GLN A 32 8.55 9.30 11.00
CA GLN A 32 7.45 10.22 10.75
C GLN A 32 6.56 9.64 9.66
N VAL A 33 5.41 9.12 10.07
CA VAL A 33 4.48 8.45 9.17
C VAL A 33 3.66 9.47 8.39
N HIS A 34 3.74 9.38 7.06
CA HIS A 34 2.84 9.99 6.09
C HIS A 34 1.91 8.89 5.56
N ALA A 35 0.66 8.90 6.00
CA ALA A 35 -0.34 7.90 5.64
C ALA A 35 -0.93 8.19 4.26
N LEU A 36 -1.01 7.16 3.40
CA LEU A 36 -1.58 7.23 2.07
C LEU A 36 -2.71 6.23 1.91
N SER A 37 -3.92 6.73 1.64
CA SER A 37 -5.04 5.91 1.18
C SER A 37 -5.26 6.12 -0.31
N VAL A 38 -5.70 5.06 -0.99
CA VAL A 38 -6.08 5.11 -2.40
C VAL A 38 -7.57 4.80 -2.51
N ALA A 39 -8.34 5.78 -2.99
CA ALA A 39 -9.73 5.60 -3.35
C ALA A 39 -9.77 5.17 -4.82
N TYR A 40 -10.00 3.89 -5.09
CA TYR A 40 -9.87 3.30 -6.43
C TYR A 40 -11.21 2.93 -7.09
N GLY A 41 -12.32 3.38 -6.52
CA GLY A 41 -13.67 3.03 -6.96
C GLY A 41 -14.22 1.77 -6.27
N GLN A 42 -13.69 1.42 -5.08
CA GLN A 42 -14.27 0.35 -4.26
C GLN A 42 -15.72 0.63 -3.88
N ARG A 43 -16.52 -0.44 -3.76
CA ARG A 43 -17.95 -0.36 -3.41
C ARG A 43 -18.26 0.33 -2.07
N HIS A 44 -17.38 0.20 -1.07
CA HIS A 44 -17.63 0.71 0.28
C HIS A 44 -16.72 1.88 0.67
N ASN A 45 -17.31 3.07 0.84
CA ASN A 45 -16.59 4.27 1.32
C ASN A 45 -16.26 4.23 2.83
N SER A 46 -16.80 3.26 3.57
CA SER A 46 -16.53 3.10 5.01
C SER A 46 -15.06 2.83 5.31
N GLU A 47 -14.34 2.19 4.37
CA GLU A 47 -12.91 1.92 4.45
C GLU A 47 -12.07 3.20 4.46
N LEU A 48 -12.42 4.19 3.63
CA LEU A 48 -11.72 5.47 3.59
C LEU A 48 -11.93 6.26 4.89
N ALA A 49 -13.16 6.25 5.42
CA ALA A 49 -13.45 6.84 6.72
C ALA A 49 -12.71 6.12 7.85
N ALA A 50 -12.56 4.79 7.77
CA ALA A 50 -11.77 4.02 8.72
C ALA A 50 -10.27 4.34 8.62
N SER A 51 -9.73 4.43 7.41
CA SER A 51 -8.34 4.81 7.13
C SER A 51 -7.99 6.14 7.78
N ASP A 52 -8.88 7.11 7.62
CA ASP A 52 -8.75 8.44 8.19
C ASP A 52 -8.79 8.46 9.72
N ARG A 53 -9.65 7.64 10.34
CA ARG A 53 -9.65 7.45 11.80
C ARG A 53 -8.37 6.79 12.28
N VAL A 54 -7.92 5.72 11.62
CA VAL A 54 -6.72 4.95 11.98
C VAL A 54 -5.47 5.84 11.88
N ALA A 55 -5.29 6.54 10.76
CA ALA A 55 -4.16 7.44 10.54
C ALA A 55 -4.07 8.52 11.62
N ARG A 56 -5.19 9.17 11.96
CA ARG A 56 -5.24 10.16 13.04
C ARG A 56 -4.97 9.56 14.41
N MET A 57 -5.66 8.47 14.74
CA MET A 57 -5.55 7.83 16.06
C MET A 57 -4.13 7.36 16.35
N LEU A 58 -3.43 6.87 15.31
CA LEU A 58 -2.06 6.40 15.41
C LEU A 58 -1.02 7.50 15.15
N GLY A 59 -1.42 8.76 14.98
CA GLY A 59 -0.49 9.89 14.95
C GLY A 59 0.32 10.03 13.66
N ALA A 60 -0.29 9.75 12.50
CA ALA A 60 0.30 10.13 11.22
C ALA A 60 0.46 11.66 11.12
N ILE A 61 1.57 12.12 10.55
CA ILE A 61 1.87 13.54 10.33
C ILE A 61 0.94 14.14 9.28
N GLU A 62 0.66 13.37 8.23
CA GLU A 62 -0.28 13.72 7.17
C GLU A 62 -1.03 12.45 6.77
N HIS A 63 -2.31 12.61 6.44
CA HIS A 63 -3.09 11.57 5.77
C HIS A 63 -3.55 12.12 4.41
N LYS A 64 -3.08 11.49 3.33
CA LYS A 64 -3.45 11.85 1.95
C LYS A 64 -4.32 10.74 1.37
N THR A 65 -5.39 11.14 0.68
CA THR A 65 -6.19 10.24 -0.14
C THR A 65 -6.00 10.58 -1.61
N VAL A 66 -5.58 9.60 -2.42
CA VAL A 66 -5.47 9.74 -3.88
C VAL A 66 -6.61 8.99 -4.54
N GLY A 67 -7.35 9.67 -5.42
CA GLY A 67 -8.42 9.09 -6.22
C GLY A 67 -7.89 8.53 -7.54
N ILE A 68 -8.22 7.29 -7.86
CA ILE A 68 -8.04 6.66 -9.17
C ILE A 68 -9.33 5.92 -9.55
N ASP A 69 -9.62 5.74 -10.83
CA ASP A 69 -10.80 4.99 -11.26
C ASP A 69 -10.42 3.65 -11.88
N LEU A 70 -10.23 2.63 -11.04
CA LEU A 70 -9.94 1.27 -11.52
C LEU A 70 -11.17 0.58 -12.14
N ARG A 71 -12.38 1.11 -11.93
CA ARG A 71 -13.60 0.59 -12.58
C ARG A 71 -13.54 0.77 -14.09
N SER A 72 -12.82 1.79 -14.57
CA SER A 72 -12.58 2.02 -15.99
C SER A 72 -11.75 0.92 -16.66
N ILE A 73 -10.94 0.18 -15.88
CA ILE A 73 -10.17 -0.98 -16.35
C ILE A 73 -11.04 -2.25 -16.27
N GLY A 74 -11.80 -2.41 -15.19
CA GLY A 74 -12.69 -3.55 -14.96
C GLY A 74 -11.96 -4.83 -14.51
N GLY A 75 -12.67 -5.97 -14.58
CA GLY A 75 -12.10 -7.29 -14.28
C GLY A 75 -12.18 -7.74 -12.82
N SER A 76 -12.93 -7.04 -11.96
CA SER A 76 -13.09 -7.40 -10.54
C SER A 76 -14.49 -7.12 -10.00
N ALA A 77 -14.97 -8.01 -9.13
CA ALA A 77 -16.21 -7.84 -8.38
C ALA A 77 -16.16 -6.71 -7.32
N LEU A 78 -14.97 -6.19 -7.00
CA LEU A 78 -14.83 -5.02 -6.13
C LEU A 78 -14.99 -3.69 -6.88
N THR A 79 -14.92 -3.72 -8.21
CA THR A 79 -14.98 -2.53 -9.08
C THR A 79 -16.13 -2.58 -10.10
N ALA A 80 -16.94 -3.63 -10.08
CA ALA A 80 -18.06 -3.82 -11.00
C ALA A 80 -19.22 -4.56 -10.31
N ASP A 81 -20.42 -4.51 -10.91
CA ASP A 81 -21.57 -5.29 -10.48
C ASP A 81 -21.48 -6.75 -10.94
N ILE A 82 -20.52 -7.46 -10.36
CA ILE A 82 -20.33 -8.91 -10.54
C ILE A 82 -20.79 -9.59 -9.25
N ASP A 83 -21.62 -10.62 -9.36
CA ASP A 83 -22.01 -11.47 -8.24
C ASP A 83 -20.78 -12.21 -7.71
N VAL A 84 -20.57 -12.17 -6.39
CA VAL A 84 -19.52 -12.94 -5.73
C VAL A 84 -20.09 -14.32 -5.42
N PRO A 85 -19.57 -15.41 -6.03
CA PRO A 85 -20.02 -16.76 -5.70
C PRO A 85 -19.79 -17.04 -4.21
N LEU A 86 -20.80 -17.57 -3.53
CA LEU A 86 -20.70 -17.99 -2.13
C LEU A 86 -19.96 -19.32 -1.96
N ASP A 87 -19.75 -20.04 -3.06
CA ASP A 87 -19.04 -21.31 -3.07
C ASP A 87 -17.52 -21.08 -3.04
N THR A 88 -16.84 -21.81 -2.17
CA THR A 88 -15.39 -21.75 -1.98
C THR A 88 -14.67 -21.98 -3.30
N VAL A 89 -13.96 -20.96 -3.77
CA VAL A 89 -13.01 -21.09 -4.88
C VAL A 89 -11.95 -22.12 -4.45
N ASP A 90 -11.64 -23.08 -5.32
CA ASP A 90 -10.51 -23.98 -5.12
C ASP A 90 -9.25 -23.15 -4.80
N SER A 91 -8.44 -23.61 -3.85
CA SER A 91 -7.32 -22.83 -3.26
C SER A 91 -6.22 -22.39 -4.23
N ASN A 92 -6.30 -22.76 -5.51
CA ASN A 92 -5.34 -22.43 -6.55
C ASN A 92 -5.83 -21.37 -7.55
N ASP A 93 -7.11 -20.95 -7.51
CA ASP A 93 -7.65 -19.98 -8.45
C ASP A 93 -7.60 -18.56 -7.90
N ILE A 94 -7.31 -17.59 -8.78
CA ILE A 94 -7.31 -16.16 -8.43
C ILE A 94 -8.76 -15.75 -8.11
N PRO A 95 -9.03 -15.17 -6.92
CA PRO A 95 -10.39 -14.80 -6.53
C PRO A 95 -11.04 -13.80 -7.51
N VAL A 96 -12.37 -13.88 -7.71
CA VAL A 96 -13.12 -12.89 -8.53
C VAL A 96 -13.12 -11.47 -7.92
N THR A 97 -12.76 -11.37 -6.64
CA THR A 97 -12.53 -10.11 -5.92
C THR A 97 -11.14 -9.54 -6.18
N TYR A 98 -10.26 -10.27 -6.91
CA TYR A 98 -8.99 -9.76 -7.39
C TYR A 98 -9.22 -8.53 -8.26
N VAL A 99 -8.61 -7.41 -7.88
CA VAL A 99 -8.51 -6.23 -8.73
C VAL A 99 -7.16 -6.31 -9.43
N PRO A 100 -7.12 -6.40 -10.77
CA PRO A 100 -5.88 -6.55 -11.52
C PRO A 100 -4.80 -5.54 -11.11
N ALA A 101 -3.64 -6.06 -10.70
CA ALA A 101 -2.45 -5.31 -10.30
C ALA A 101 -2.68 -4.21 -9.23
N ARG A 102 -3.70 -4.36 -8.38
CA ARG A 102 -4.08 -3.33 -7.39
C ARG A 102 -2.92 -2.90 -6.50
N ASN A 103 -2.20 -3.84 -5.88
CA ASN A 103 -1.12 -3.48 -4.96
C ASN A 103 0.07 -2.87 -5.71
N THR A 104 0.32 -3.30 -6.95
CA THR A 104 1.32 -2.67 -7.82
C THR A 104 0.98 -1.20 -8.06
N ILE A 105 -0.27 -0.90 -8.43
CA ILE A 105 -0.73 0.47 -8.67
C ILE A 105 -0.64 1.31 -7.38
N MET A 106 -1.07 0.75 -6.25
CA MET A 106 -1.00 1.44 -4.95
C MET A 106 0.44 1.77 -4.55
N LEU A 107 1.36 0.82 -4.70
CA LEU A 107 2.78 1.05 -4.44
C LEU A 107 3.38 2.08 -5.40
N SER A 108 2.97 2.11 -6.68
CA SER A 108 3.41 3.14 -7.63
C SER A 108 2.97 4.55 -7.23
N ILE A 109 1.74 4.70 -6.68
CA ILE A 109 1.27 5.99 -6.15
C ILE A 109 2.06 6.38 -4.90
N ALA A 110 2.30 5.42 -3.99
CA ALA A 110 3.12 5.64 -2.81
C ALA A 110 4.55 6.07 -3.17
N LEU A 111 5.14 5.44 -4.19
CA LEU A 111 6.47 5.76 -4.70
C LEU A 111 6.55 7.20 -5.21
N GLY A 112 5.57 7.64 -6.00
CA GLY A 112 5.52 9.02 -6.47
C GLY A 112 5.43 10.03 -5.32
N TRP A 113 4.66 9.72 -4.28
CA TRP A 113 4.57 10.60 -3.11
C TRP A 113 5.83 10.57 -2.23
N ALA A 114 6.48 9.42 -2.12
CA ALA A 114 7.76 9.28 -1.42
C ALA A 114 8.84 10.18 -2.04
N GLU A 115 8.94 10.25 -3.37
CA GLU A 115 9.86 11.17 -4.06
C GLU A 115 9.57 12.65 -3.74
N VAL A 116 8.30 13.04 -3.72
CA VAL A 116 7.89 14.42 -3.35
C VAL A 116 8.28 14.75 -1.91
N LEU A 117 8.16 13.79 -1.00
CA LEU A 117 8.50 13.97 0.42
C LEU A 117 10.00 13.87 0.71
N GLY A 118 10.79 13.37 -0.25
CA GLY A 118 12.18 12.97 -0.03
C GLY A 118 12.29 11.80 0.95
N SER A 119 11.34 10.87 0.92
CA SER A 119 11.33 9.65 1.75
C SER A 119 11.92 8.48 0.98
N SER A 120 12.76 7.70 1.65
CA SER A 120 13.33 6.45 1.13
C SER A 120 12.54 5.21 1.55
N ASP A 121 11.49 5.36 2.36
CA ASP A 121 10.84 4.24 3.05
C ASP A 121 9.34 4.21 2.73
N ILE A 122 8.91 3.14 2.07
CA ILE A 122 7.50 2.88 1.77
C ILE A 122 7.07 1.63 2.54
N TRP A 123 5.99 1.72 3.30
CA TRP A 123 5.46 0.65 4.11
C TRP A 123 4.11 0.19 3.59
N CYS A 124 3.90 -1.12 3.54
CA CYS A 124 2.63 -1.72 3.16
C CYS A 124 2.29 -2.90 4.08
N GLY A 125 1.01 -3.04 4.42
CA GLY A 125 0.52 -4.12 5.26
C GLY A 125 0.12 -5.37 4.48
N VAL A 126 0.78 -5.67 3.35
CA VAL A 126 0.51 -6.93 2.64
C VAL A 126 1.01 -8.08 3.51
N ASN A 127 0.20 -9.12 3.67
CA ASN A 127 0.54 -10.29 4.47
C ASN A 127 0.94 -11.45 3.56
N ALA A 128 2.14 -12.01 3.77
CA ALA A 128 2.67 -13.09 2.94
C ALA A 128 2.14 -14.49 3.33
N VAL A 129 1.55 -14.65 4.52
CA VAL A 129 1.03 -15.93 5.03
C VAL A 129 -0.44 -16.14 4.62
N ASP A 130 -1.22 -15.07 4.58
CA ASP A 130 -2.66 -15.09 4.24
C ASP A 130 -2.95 -14.44 2.87
N TYR A 131 -2.00 -14.54 1.93
CA TYR A 131 -2.11 -13.88 0.62
C TYR A 131 -3.26 -14.38 -0.24
N SER A 132 -4.05 -15.38 0.21
CA SER A 132 -5.32 -15.81 -0.41
C SER A 132 -5.23 -16.06 -1.94
N GLY A 133 -4.05 -16.44 -2.45
CA GLY A 133 -3.78 -16.63 -3.88
C GLY A 133 -3.27 -15.39 -4.64
N TYR A 134 -3.34 -14.19 -4.07
CA TYR A 134 -2.93 -12.92 -4.69
C TYR A 134 -1.41 -12.87 -5.00
N PRO A 135 -1.00 -12.74 -6.28
CA PRO A 135 0.41 -12.73 -6.64
C PRO A 135 1.14 -11.46 -6.17
N ASP A 136 0.43 -10.35 -5.99
CA ASP A 136 0.91 -9.04 -5.61
C ASP A 136 0.95 -8.80 -4.08
N CYS A 137 1.01 -9.89 -3.31
CA CYS A 137 1.27 -9.89 -1.86
C CYS A 137 2.51 -10.72 -1.48
N ARG A 138 3.18 -11.35 -2.45
CA ARG A 138 4.27 -12.30 -2.21
C ARG A 138 5.61 -11.57 -1.97
N PRO A 139 6.56 -12.15 -1.22
CA PRO A 139 7.90 -11.59 -1.06
C PRO A 139 8.60 -11.28 -2.39
N ALA A 140 8.50 -12.18 -3.37
CA ALA A 140 9.06 -11.96 -4.71
C ALA A 140 8.49 -10.73 -5.43
N PHE A 141 7.22 -10.39 -5.18
CA PHE A 141 6.63 -9.16 -5.70
C PHE A 141 7.24 -7.91 -5.03
N ILE A 142 7.39 -7.94 -3.70
CA ILE A 142 7.99 -6.83 -2.94
C ILE A 142 9.43 -6.58 -3.38
N GLU A 143 10.25 -7.63 -3.51
CA GLU A 143 11.63 -7.54 -3.98
C GLU A 143 11.73 -6.99 -5.42
N ALA A 144 10.85 -7.48 -6.31
CA ALA A 144 10.80 -7.00 -7.69
C ALA A 144 10.38 -5.53 -7.76
N PHE A 145 9.40 -5.12 -6.95
CA PHE A 145 8.95 -3.73 -6.90
C PHE A 145 10.02 -2.80 -6.32
N GLU A 146 10.74 -3.22 -5.26
CA GLU A 146 11.88 -2.45 -4.73
C GLU A 146 12.96 -2.25 -5.79
N THR A 147 13.29 -3.29 -6.55
CA THR A 147 14.25 -3.19 -7.67
C THR A 147 13.77 -2.18 -8.71
N LEU A 148 12.49 -2.27 -9.11
CA LEU A 148 11.86 -1.30 -10.02
C LEU A 148 11.96 0.12 -9.48
N ALA A 149 11.61 0.35 -8.21
CA ALA A 149 11.63 1.66 -7.58
C ALA A 149 13.03 2.27 -7.64
N ASN A 150 14.08 1.48 -7.42
CA ASN A 150 15.46 1.94 -7.43
C ASN A 150 16.02 2.24 -8.83
N VAL A 151 15.47 1.65 -9.90
CA VAL A 151 15.88 1.97 -11.28
C VAL A 151 15.01 3.04 -11.93
N ALA A 152 13.81 3.29 -11.41
CA ALA A 152 12.81 4.15 -12.04
C ALA A 152 12.66 5.54 -11.39
N THR A 153 13.37 5.82 -10.30
CA THR A 153 13.24 7.09 -9.55
C THR A 153 14.56 7.85 -9.47
N LYS A 154 14.45 9.18 -9.27
CA LYS A 154 15.63 10.03 -9.07
C LYS A 154 16.37 9.62 -7.80
N ALA A 155 15.64 9.40 -6.71
CA ALA A 155 16.20 8.93 -5.44
C ALA A 155 16.96 7.59 -5.58
N GLY A 156 16.45 6.69 -6.42
CA GLY A 156 17.11 5.42 -6.75
C GLY A 156 18.44 5.62 -7.50
N VAL A 157 18.42 6.34 -8.63
CA VAL A 157 19.61 6.51 -9.48
C VAL A 157 20.69 7.40 -8.87
N GLU A 158 20.33 8.30 -7.96
CA GLU A 158 21.28 9.15 -7.21
C GLU A 158 21.84 8.47 -5.95
N GLY A 159 21.42 7.24 -5.67
CA GLY A 159 22.00 6.40 -4.60
C GLY A 159 21.43 6.65 -3.19
N ALA A 160 20.33 7.42 -3.05
CA ALA A 160 19.61 7.51 -1.79
C ALA A 160 18.92 6.18 -1.44
N GLY A 161 18.44 5.48 -2.48
CA GLY A 161 17.79 4.18 -2.37
C GLY A 161 16.34 4.27 -1.87
N ILE A 162 15.48 3.43 -2.43
CA ILE A 162 14.10 3.20 -1.99
C ILE A 162 14.02 1.82 -1.33
N ARG A 163 13.34 1.72 -0.19
CA ARG A 163 13.06 0.49 0.53
C ARG A 163 11.56 0.26 0.69
N ILE A 164 11.14 -0.97 0.42
CA ILE A 164 9.76 -1.41 0.62
C ILE A 164 9.70 -2.31 1.86
N HIS A 165 8.95 -1.87 2.86
CA HIS A 165 8.73 -2.58 4.11
C HIS A 165 7.37 -3.26 4.08
N ALA A 166 7.37 -4.59 4.15
CA ALA A 166 6.18 -5.44 4.28
C ALA A 166 6.32 -6.30 5.55
N PRO A 167 5.98 -5.77 6.74
CA PRO A 167 6.36 -6.39 8.00
C PRO A 167 5.42 -7.51 8.49
N LEU A 168 4.38 -7.89 7.74
CA LEU A 168 3.29 -8.78 8.18
C LEU A 168 3.26 -10.12 7.45
#